data_AF-A0A2V5NK88-F1
#
_entry.id   AF-A0A2V5NK88-F1
#
_cell.length_a   1.000
_cell.length_b   1.000
_cell.length_c   1.000
_cell.angle_alpha   90.00
_cell.angle_beta   90.00
_cell.angle_gamma   90.00
#
_symmetry.space_group_name_H-M   'P 1'
#
loop_
_entity.id
_entity.type
_entity.pdbx_description
1 polymer ?
#
loop_
_entity_poly.entity_id
_entity_poly.type
_entity_poly.pdbx_seq_one_letter_code
_entity_poly.pdbx_strand_id
1 'polypeptide(L)' 'PKTRSGKIMRRLLKEIASGAKVTGDTTTLEDFSVLAKLAESEE' A
#
# COMPACT_ATOMS: atom_id res chain seq x y z
N PRO A 1 3.12 3.16 1.57
CA PRO A 1 3.37 1.88 2.26
C PRO A 1 4.87 1.49 2.30
N LYS A 2 5.47 1.47 3.49
CA LYS A 2 6.86 1.06 3.75
C LYS A 2 6.90 -0.26 4.52
N THR A 3 7.89 -1.10 4.21
CA THR A 3 8.17 -2.32 4.97
C THR A 3 8.88 -1.99 6.28
N ARG A 4 8.92 -2.94 7.22
CA ARG A 4 9.70 -2.84 8.48
C ARG A 4 11.21 -2.60 8.27
N SER A 5 11.72 -2.90 7.08
CA SER A 5 13.10 -2.61 6.67
C SER A 5 13.28 -1.24 5.99
N GLY A 6 12.22 -0.43 5.92
CA GLY A 6 12.22 0.91 5.31
C GLY A 6 12.05 0.93 3.78
N LYS A 7 11.97 -0.23 3.12
CA LYS A 7 11.75 -0.30 1.67
C LYS A 7 10.32 0.15 1.32
N ILE A 8 10.19 0.96 0.28
CA ILE A 8 8.87 1.38 -0.23
C ILE A 8 8.29 0.27 -1.12
N MET A 9 7.10 -0.22 -0.79
CA MET A 9 6.35 -1.16 -1.63
C MET A 9 5.60 -0.42 -2.74
N ARG A 10 6.34 -0.03 -3.79
CA ARG A 10 5.77 0.68 -4.96
C ARG A 10 4.69 -0.11 -5.69
N ARG A 11 4.70 -1.44 -5.59
CA ARG A 11 3.65 -2.30 -6.15
C ARG A 11 2.26 -1.92 -5.64
N LEU A 12 2.11 -1.75 -4.33
CA LEU A 12 0.84 -1.39 -3.69
C LEU A 12 0.36 0.00 -4.12
N LEU A 13 1.30 0.94 -4.32
CA LEU A 13 0.97 2.27 -4.87
C LEU A 13 0.39 2.17 -6.28
N LYS A 14 0.95 1.31 -7.14
CA LYS A 14 0.42 1.07 -8.49
C LYS A 14 -0.97 0.46 -8.46
N GLU A 15 -1.19 -0.54 -7.60
CA GLU A 15 -2.49 -1.23 -7.49
C GLU A 15 -3.60 -0.29 -7.00
N ILE A 16 -3.30 0.56 -6.00
CA ILE A 16 -4.22 1.60 -5.52
C ILE A 16 -4.54 2.59 -6.65
N ALA A 17 -3.52 3.12 -7.32
CA ALA A 17 -3.70 4.09 -8.41
C ALA A 17 -4.44 3.50 -9.64
N SER A 18 -4.33 2.18 -9.85
CA SER A 18 -5.06 1.51 -10.94
C SER A 18 -6.47 1.06 -10.54
N GLY A 19 -6.90 1.32 -9.29
CA GLY A 19 -8.17 0.80 -8.75
C GLY A 19 -8.21 -0.74 -8.66
N ALA A 20 -7.06 -1.40 -8.74
CA ALA A 20 -6.97 -2.85 -8.68
C ALA A 20 -6.98 -3.33 -7.23
N LYS A 21 -7.58 -4.49 -6.98
CA LYS A 21 -7.51 -5.11 -5.65
C LYS A 21 -6.05 -5.39 -5.29
N VAL A 22 -5.68 -5.01 -4.08
CA VAL A 22 -4.37 -5.35 -3.53
C VAL A 22 -4.26 -6.86 -3.39
N THR A 23 -3.29 -7.45 -4.09
CA THR A 23 -3.05 -8.90 -4.06
C THR A 23 -1.65 -9.21 -3.53
N GLY A 24 -1.46 -10.41 -2.98
CA GLY A 24 -0.16 -10.87 -2.48
C GLY A 24 0.17 -10.45 -1.04
N ASP A 25 1.40 -10.76 -0.64
CA ASP A 25 1.85 -10.61 0.74
C ASP A 25 2.11 -9.14 1.13
N THR A 26 1.45 -8.74 2.21
CA THR A 26 1.52 -7.41 2.82
C THR A 26 1.98 -7.47 4.28
N THR A 27 2.29 -8.66 4.82
CA THR A 27 2.66 -8.88 6.22
C THR A 27 3.94 -8.13 6.65
N THR A 28 4.79 -7.78 5.68
CA THR A 28 6.03 -7.04 5.92
C THR A 28 5.84 -5.52 6.05
N LEU A 29 4.62 -5.01 5.87
CA LEU A 29 4.31 -3.60 6.09
C LEU A 29 4.51 -3.23 7.56
N GLU A 30 5.06 -2.03 7.74
CA GLU A 30 5.18 -1.42 9.06
C GLU A 30 3.83 -0.91 9.56
N ASP A 31 3.04 -0.30 8.67
CA ASP A 31 1.74 0.27 8.99
C ASP A 31 0.73 0.01 7.86
N PHE A 32 -0.35 -0.69 8.21
CA PHE A 32 -1.46 -1.00 7.30
C PHE A 32 -2.44 0.17 7.13
N SER A 33 -2.53 1.10 8.09
CA SER A 33 -3.43 2.25 8.03
C SER A 33 -3.08 3.19 6.87
N VAL A 34 -1.81 3.18 6.44
CA VAL A 34 -1.32 3.93 5.28
C VAL A 34 -2.02 3.49 3.99
N LEU A 35 -2.43 2.22 3.87
CA LEU A 35 -3.15 1.76 2.68
C LEU A 35 -4.56 2.34 2.61
N ALA A 36 -5.27 2.43 3.73
CA ALA A 36 -6.59 3.04 3.80
C ALA A 36 -6.52 4.54 3.46
N LYS A 37 -5.57 5.27 4.08
CA LYS A 37 -5.37 6.71 3.82
C LYS A 37 -5.04 7.00 2.36
N LEU A 38 -4.25 6.14 1.72
CA LEU A 38 -3.89 6.29 0.30
C LEU A 38 -5.04 5.95 -0.66
N ALA A 39 -6.00 5.14 -0.21
CA ALA A 39 -7.22 4.84 -0.97
C ALA A 39 -8.29 5.93 -0.78
N GLU A 40 -8.33 6.59 0.38
CA GLU A 40 -9.23 7.71 0.70
C GLU A 40 -8.84 9.02 0.02
N SER A 41 -7.56 9.23 -0.32
CA SER A 41 -7.08 10.49 -0.90
C SER A 41 -7.47 10.72 -2.38
N GLU A 42 -8.46 10.01 -2.89
CA GLU A 42 -9.02 10.12 -4.26
C GLU A 42 -10.41 10.79 -4.24
N GLU A 43 -10.68 11.68 -3.29
CA GLU A 43 -11.89 12.51 -3.24
C GLU A 43 -11.57 14.02 -3.36
#